data_AF-A0A2E6WZB1-F1
#
_entry.id   AF-A0A2E6WZB1-F1
#
_cell.length_a   1.000
_cell.length_b   1.000
_cell.length_c   1.000
_cell.angle_alpha   90.00
_cell.angle_beta   90.00
_cell.angle_gamma   90.00
#
_symmetry.space_group_name_H-M   'P 1'
#
loop_
_entity.id
_entity.type
_entity.pdbx_description
1 polymer ?
#
loop_
_entity_poly.entity_id
_entity_poly.type
_entity_poly.pdbx_seq_one_letter_code
_entity_poly.pdbx_strand_id
1 'polypeptide(L)'
;SWRLTRAVLSHLVATGAVAVGDDLIEPLLGGSIVAKLSRRFGEGLVNGALTARVGVAAIEVCRPLPFVREKRPGVRGIVKRALTGVFGKE
;
A
#
# COMPACT_ATOMS: atom_id res chain seq x y z
N SER A 1 -44.49 2.75 -10.70
CA SER A 1 -43.16 2.10 -10.64
C SER A 1 -42.15 2.60 -11.67
N TRP A 2 -42.55 2.91 -12.92
CA TRP A 2 -41.61 3.35 -13.98
C TRP A 2 -40.84 4.64 -13.69
N ARG A 3 -41.46 5.62 -13.00
CA ARG A 3 -40.80 6.88 -12.61
C ARG A 3 -39.65 6.67 -11.60
N LEU A 4 -39.81 5.71 -10.69
CA LEU A 4 -38.79 5.38 -9.69
C LEU A 4 -37.65 4.59 -10.33
N THR A 5 -37.96 3.61 -11.19
CA THR A 5 -36.96 2.88 -11.96
C THR A 5 -36.13 3.82 -12.84
N ARG A 6 -36.77 4.80 -13.51
CA ARG A 6 -36.05 5.82 -14.28
C ARG A 6 -35.17 6.70 -13.40
N ALA A 7 -35.68 7.15 -12.24
CA ALA A 7 -34.90 7.96 -11.29
C ALA A 7 -33.66 7.22 -10.77
N VAL A 8 -33.83 5.95 -10.38
CA VAL A 8 -32.73 5.09 -9.91
C VAL A 8 -31.76 4.80 -11.05
N LEU A 9 -32.23 4.47 -12.27
CA LEU A 9 -31.34 4.29 -13.42
C LEU A 9 -30.57 5.56 -13.75
N SER A 10 -31.20 6.74 -13.71
CA SER A 10 -30.49 8.00 -13.97
C SER A 10 -29.45 8.29 -12.90
N HIS A 11 -29.69 7.93 -11.64
CA HIS A 11 -28.70 8.07 -10.58
C HIS A 11 -27.57 7.05 -10.75
N LEU A 12 -27.90 5.81 -11.10
CA LEU A 12 -26.92 4.74 -11.31
C LEU A 12 -26.07 4.99 -12.56
N VAL A 13 -26.64 5.60 -13.61
CA VAL A 13 -25.91 6.08 -14.79
C VAL A 13 -25.07 7.30 -14.44
N ALA A 14 -25.57 8.26 -13.64
CA ALA A 14 -24.77 9.40 -13.20
C ALA A 14 -23.58 8.97 -12.32
N THR A 15 -23.81 8.07 -11.35
CA THR A 15 -22.77 7.50 -10.49
C THR A 15 -21.84 6.57 -11.27
N GLY A 16 -22.38 5.76 -12.18
CA GLY A 16 -21.61 4.85 -13.04
C GLY A 16 -20.77 5.59 -14.08
N ALA A 17 -21.28 6.69 -14.64
CA ALA A 17 -20.55 7.55 -15.55
C ALA A 17 -19.48 8.39 -14.83
N VAL A 18 -19.68 8.75 -13.55
CA VAL A 18 -18.64 9.35 -12.71
C VAL A 18 -17.54 8.33 -12.37
N ALA A 19 -17.90 7.08 -12.03
CA ALA A 19 -16.91 6.03 -11.75
C ALA A 19 -16.09 5.65 -13.00
N VAL A 20 -16.75 5.55 -14.15
CA VAL A 20 -16.07 5.33 -15.44
C VAL A 20 -15.35 6.60 -15.91
N GLY A 21 -15.85 7.79 -15.57
CA GLY A 21 -15.20 9.06 -15.84
C GLY A 21 -13.89 9.25 -15.07
N ASP A 22 -13.82 8.84 -13.81
CA ASP A 22 -12.59 8.87 -13.02
C ASP A 22 -11.53 7.90 -13.59
N ASP A 23 -11.93 6.70 -14.01
CA ASP A 23 -11.03 5.71 -14.64
C ASP A 23 -10.71 5.99 -16.12
N LEU A 24 -11.49 6.82 -16.83
CA LEU A 24 -11.26 7.20 -18.24
C LEU A 24 -10.66 8.61 -18.42
N ILE A 25 -10.71 9.49 -17.41
CA ILE A 25 -10.02 10.79 -17.40
C ILE A 25 -8.55 10.63 -16.98
N GLU A 26 -8.22 9.67 -16.10
CA GLU A 26 -6.82 9.42 -15.68
C GLU A 26 -5.90 8.96 -16.84
N PRO A 27 -6.37 8.20 -17.85
CA PRO A 27 -5.60 7.91 -19.06
C PRO A 27 -5.47 9.09 -20.03
N LEU A 28 -6.44 10.01 -20.07
CA LEU A 28 -6.43 11.18 -20.97
C LEU A 28 -5.68 12.39 -20.40
N LEU A 29 -5.40 12.40 -19.08
CA LEU A 29 -4.50 13.34 -18.39
C LEU A 29 -3.11 12.73 -18.07
N GLY A 30 -2.69 11.66 -18.77
CA GLY A 30 -1.30 11.19 -18.70
C GLY A 30 -0.89 10.48 -17.40
N GLY A 31 -1.83 9.86 -16.68
CA GLY A 31 -1.55 9.03 -15.51
C GLY A 31 -0.93 7.69 -15.90
N SER A 32 0.36 7.70 -16.23
CA SER A 32 1.15 6.51 -16.59
C SER A 32 0.91 5.34 -15.61
N ILE A 33 0.94 4.09 -16.10
CA ILE A 33 0.88 2.87 -15.25
C ILE A 33 1.87 2.94 -14.06
N VAL A 34 2.97 3.68 -14.24
CA VAL A 34 3.95 4.02 -13.22
C VAL A 34 3.33 4.78 -12.03
N ALA A 35 2.37 5.67 -12.24
CA ALA A 35 1.69 6.41 -11.18
C ALA A 35 0.82 5.50 -10.30
N LYS A 36 0.03 4.60 -10.89
CA LYS A 36 -0.76 3.60 -10.14
C LYS A 36 0.16 2.61 -9.41
N LEU A 37 1.23 2.14 -10.07
CA LEU A 37 2.24 1.29 -9.44
C LEU A 37 2.97 1.99 -8.29
N SER A 38 3.32 3.26 -8.45
CA SER A 38 4.01 4.07 -7.45
C SER A 38 3.14 4.28 -6.20
N ARG A 39 1.84 4.57 -6.37
CA ARG A 39 0.89 4.67 -5.24
C ARG A 39 0.80 3.35 -4.46
N ARG A 40 0.62 2.22 -5.16
CA ARG A 40 0.56 0.89 -4.52
C ARG A 40 1.87 0.48 -3.85
N PHE A 41 3.00 0.82 -4.46
CA PHE A 41 4.31 0.61 -3.85
C PHE A 41 4.48 1.45 -2.57
N GLY A 42 4.01 2.70 -2.57
CA GLY A 42 4.00 3.56 -1.38
C GLY A 42 3.19 2.96 -0.24
N GLU A 43 1.96 2.52 -0.51
CA GLU A 43 1.11 1.82 0.46
C GLU A 43 1.78 0.56 1.00
N GLY A 44 2.38 -0.25 0.11
CA GLY A 44 3.13 -1.45 0.47
C GLY A 44 4.35 -1.17 1.33
N LEU A 45 5.11 -0.11 1.04
CA LEU A 45 6.28 0.30 1.81
C LEU A 45 5.89 0.77 3.21
N VAL A 46 4.82 1.55 3.34
CA VAL A 46 4.31 2.01 4.64
C VAL A 46 3.83 0.83 5.49
N ASN A 47 3.07 -0.10 4.91
CA ASN A 47 2.62 -1.30 5.63
C ASN A 47 3.79 -2.22 6.00
N GLY A 48 4.77 -2.38 5.12
CA GLY A 48 6.01 -3.12 5.39
C GLY A 48 6.82 -2.51 6.53
N ALA A 49 6.93 -1.17 6.58
CA ALA A 49 7.58 -0.47 7.68
C ALA A 49 6.84 -0.66 9.01
N LEU A 50 5.51 -0.60 9.02
CA LEU A 50 4.68 -0.88 10.20
C LEU A 50 4.85 -2.32 10.67
N THR A 51 4.85 -3.29 9.75
CA THR A 51 5.12 -4.70 10.05
C THR A 51 6.49 -4.88 10.70
N ALA A 52 7.53 -4.21 10.18
CA ALA A 52 8.86 -4.23 10.78
C ALA A 52 8.88 -3.60 12.19
N ARG A 53 8.08 -2.56 12.45
CA ARG A 53 7.92 -2.00 13.81
C ARG A 53 7.31 -3.00 14.79
N VAL A 54 6.21 -3.64 14.40
CA VAL A 54 5.54 -4.65 15.23
C VAL A 54 6.47 -5.85 15.47
N GLY A 55 7.20 -6.29 14.44
CA GLY A 55 8.17 -7.37 14.57
C GLY A 55 9.31 -7.05 15.54
N VAL A 56 9.84 -5.82 15.54
CA VAL A 56 10.86 -5.40 16.52
C VAL A 56 10.30 -5.41 17.95
N ALA A 57 9.06 -4.92 18.15
CA ALA A 57 8.40 -4.98 19.46
C ALA A 57 8.18 -6.43 19.91
N ALA A 58 7.76 -7.32 19.01
CA ALA A 58 7.61 -8.75 19.30
C ALA A 58 8.93 -9.40 19.70
N ILE A 59 10.04 -9.05 19.02
CA ILE A 59 11.38 -9.52 19.40
C ILE A 59 11.73 -9.09 20.82
N GLU A 60 11.36 -7.88 21.23
CA GLU A 60 11.66 -7.37 22.57
C GLU A 60 10.82 -8.03 23.66
N VAL A 61 9.54 -8.29 23.38
CA VAL A 61 8.64 -8.93 24.35
C VAL A 61 8.94 -10.42 24.50
N CYS A 62 9.21 -11.12 23.40
CA CYS A 62 9.41 -12.57 23.42
C CYS A 62 10.83 -12.98 23.82
N ARG A 63 11.79 -12.04 23.90
CA ARG A 63 13.20 -12.35 24.17
C ARG A 63 13.47 -12.40 25.68
N PRO A 64 13.92 -13.54 26.22
CA PRO A 64 14.24 -13.66 27.65
C PRO A 64 15.65 -13.15 28.01
N LEU A 65 16.56 -12.97 27.04
CA LEU A 65 17.97 -12.66 27.26
C LEU A 65 18.39 -11.29 26.70
N PRO A 66 19.22 -10.50 27.38
CA PRO A 66 19.64 -9.18 26.91
C PRO A 66 20.47 -9.25 25.61
N PHE A 67 20.50 -8.14 24.86
CA PHE A 67 21.35 -7.98 23.68
C PHE A 67 22.81 -7.71 24.11
N VAL A 68 23.64 -8.75 24.15
CA VAL A 68 25.05 -8.64 24.59
C VAL A 68 26.05 -8.66 23.43
N ARG A 69 25.84 -9.53 22.43
CA ARG A 69 26.73 -9.69 21.28
C ARG A 69 26.33 -8.88 20.05
N GLU A 70 25.02 -8.76 19.83
CA GLU A 70 24.47 -8.14 18.63
C GLU A 70 23.69 -6.89 18.99
N LYS A 71 23.75 -5.87 18.12
CA LYS A 71 23.00 -4.63 18.33
C LYS A 71 21.50 -4.88 18.18
N ARG A 72 20.69 -4.19 18.99
CA ARG A 72 19.22 -4.24 18.91
C ARG A 72 18.75 -4.01 17.46
N PRO A 73 17.90 -4.88 16.90
CA PRO A 73 17.42 -4.73 15.54
C PRO A 73 16.54 -3.49 15.44
N GLY A 74 16.91 -2.58 14.53
CA GLY A 74 16.14 -1.37 14.25
C GLY A 74 15.30 -1.53 12.99
N VAL A 75 14.12 -0.94 12.99
CA VAL A 75 13.15 -0.95 11.87
C VAL A 75 13.80 -0.48 10.57
N ARG A 76 14.53 0.63 10.59
CA ARG A 76 15.27 1.15 9.43
C ARG A 76 16.27 0.14 8.87
N GLY A 77 16.96 -0.60 9.74
CA GLY A 77 17.92 -1.62 9.33
C GLY A 77 17.26 -2.83 8.67
N ILE A 78 16.10 -3.25 9.20
CA ILE A 78 15.29 -4.33 8.62
C ILE A 78 14.75 -3.91 7.25
N VAL A 79 14.13 -2.73 7.14
CA VAL A 79 13.60 -2.21 5.88
C VAL A 79 14.73 -2.05 4.85
N LYS A 80 15.88 -1.50 5.24
CA LYS A 80 17.04 -1.37 4.34
C LYS A 80 17.49 -2.73 3.83
N ARG A 81 17.69 -3.73 4.70
CA ARG A 81 18.12 -5.07 4.29
C ARG A 81 17.11 -5.76 3.38
N ALA A 82 15.82 -5.64 3.69
CA ALA A 82 14.76 -6.21 2.86
C ALA A 82 14.77 -5.60 1.45
N LEU A 83 14.92 -4.27 1.34
CA LEU A 83 15.01 -3.61 0.04
C LEU A 83 16.29 -3.98 -0.70
N THR A 84 17.45 -4.00 -0.03
CA THR A 84 18.71 -4.40 -0.69
C THR A 84 18.72 -5.87 -1.10
N GLY A 85 18.02 -6.75 -0.37
CA GLY A 85 17.92 -8.18 -0.71
C GLY A 85 16.97 -8.48 -1.88
N VAL A 86 16.05 -7.56 -2.21
CA VAL A 86 15.18 -7.67 -3.39
C VAL A 86 15.90 -7.24 -4.67
N PHE A 87 16.85 -6.30 -4.57
CA PHE A 87 17.59 -5.77 -5.73
C PHE A 87 19.04 -6.28 -5.82
N GLY A 88 19.53 -6.99 -4.80
CA GLY A 88 20.85 -7.60 -4.76
C GLY A 88 20.82 -8.97 -5.43
N LYS A 89 21.70 -9.16 -6.42
CA LYS A 89 22.01 -10.48 -6.99
C LYS A 89 22.68 -11.33 -5.90
N GLU A 90 22.33 -12.61 -5.88
CA GLU A 90 22.88 -13.67 -5.00
C GLU A 90 24.37 -13.51 -4.69
#